data_AF-D5BQ75-F1
#
_entry.id   AF-D5BQ75-F1
#
_cell.length_a   1.000
_cell.length_b   1.000
_cell.length_c   1.000
_cell.angle_alpha   90.00
_cell.angle_beta   90.00
_cell.angle_gamma   90.00
#
_symmetry.space_group_name_H-M   'P 1'
#
loop_
_entity.id
_entity.type
_entity.pdbx_description
1 polymer ?
#
loop_
_entity_poly.entity_id
_entity_poly.type
_entity_poly.pdbx_seq_one_letter_code
_entity_poly.pdbx_strand_id
1 'polypeptide(L)'
;MVRRDPAFVAENAVLLQKRIDQLAHMATPSPLLFGDQLSIADCGFVASFALISIFREILGINVVLPPTLIKYEATLTAHESVTKQNTAYYKALNNWAKDKLKG
;
A
#
# COMPACT_ATOMS: atom_id res chain seq x y z
N MET A 1 8.85 -26.78 -10.67
CA MET A 1 8.96 -25.68 -9.69
C MET A 1 9.10 -24.39 -10.50
N VAL A 2 8.08 -23.54 -10.54
CA VAL A 2 8.14 -22.28 -11.32
C VAL A 2 9.05 -21.32 -10.55
N ARG A 3 10.21 -20.99 -11.13
CA ARG A 3 11.12 -20.00 -10.55
C ARG A 3 10.62 -18.61 -10.93
N ARG A 4 10.51 -17.70 -9.96
CA ARG A 4 10.15 -16.29 -10.19
C ARG A 4 11.18 -15.64 -11.13
N ASP A 5 10.72 -14.96 -12.17
CA ASP A 5 11.59 -14.21 -13.09
C ASP A 5 12.02 -12.87 -12.44
N PRO A 6 13.30 -12.69 -12.09
CA PRO A 6 13.76 -11.47 -11.44
C PRO A 6 13.70 -10.25 -12.35
N ALA A 7 13.86 -10.40 -13.66
CA ALA A 7 13.80 -9.27 -14.60
C ALA A 7 12.37 -8.74 -14.71
N PHE A 8 11.40 -9.64 -14.80
CA PHE A 8 9.99 -9.29 -14.80
C PHE A 8 9.56 -8.57 -13.51
N VAL A 9 10.04 -9.03 -12.35
CA VAL A 9 9.76 -8.38 -11.06
C VAL A 9 10.36 -6.97 -10.99
N ALA A 10 11.60 -6.79 -11.45
CA ALA A 10 12.27 -5.50 -11.45
C ALA A 10 11.57 -4.49 -12.36
N GLU A 11 11.19 -4.90 -13.58
CA GLU A 11 10.46 -4.04 -14.52
C GLU A 11 9.12 -3.57 -13.93
N ASN A 12 8.36 -4.47 -13.32
CA ASN A 12 7.09 -4.12 -12.69
C ASN A 12 7.26 -3.25 -11.44
N ALA A 13 8.36 -3.39 -10.70
CA ALA A 13 8.67 -2.50 -9.58
C ALA A 13 8.93 -1.05 -10.05
N VAL A 14 9.63 -0.87 -11.17
CA VAL A 14 9.84 0.45 -11.79
C VAL A 14 8.52 1.06 -12.24
N LEU A 15 7.66 0.26 -12.87
CA LEU A 15 6.33 0.71 -13.27
C LEU A 15 5.47 1.11 -12.06
N LEU A 16 5.49 0.32 -10.99
CA LEU A 16 4.76 0.61 -9.76
C LEU A 16 5.26 1.92 -9.12
N GLN A 17 6.57 2.14 -9.04
CA GLN A 17 7.13 3.40 -8.54
C GLN A 17 6.60 4.59 -9.37
N LYS A 18 6.66 4.49 -10.70
CA LYS A 18 6.13 5.54 -11.59
C LYS A 18 4.66 5.85 -11.33
N ARG A 19 3.82 4.84 -11.07
CA ARG A 19 2.39 5.05 -10.76
C ARG A 19 2.16 5.69 -9.40
N ILE A 20 2.98 5.33 -8.41
CA ILE A 20 2.95 5.96 -7.08
C ILE A 20 3.36 7.43 -7.17
N ASP A 21 4.40 7.74 -7.94
CA ASP A 21 4.84 9.12 -8.15
C ASP A 21 3.73 9.92 -8.84
N GLN A 22 3.12 9.38 -9.90
CA GLN A 22 1.97 10.01 -10.57
C GLN A 22 0.79 10.24 -9.62
N LEU A 23 0.46 9.26 -8.78
CA LEU A 23 -0.58 9.40 -7.78
C LEU A 23 -0.27 10.55 -6.81
N ALA A 24 0.96 10.66 -6.34
CA ALA A 24 1.36 11.75 -5.45
C ALA A 24 1.24 13.13 -6.09
N HIS A 25 1.38 13.23 -7.42
CA HIS A 25 1.16 14.46 -8.17
C HIS A 25 -0.34 14.78 -8.36
N MET A 26 -1.19 13.76 -8.48
CA MET A 26 -2.62 13.93 -8.78
C MET A 26 -3.50 14.05 -7.53
N ALA A 27 -3.20 13.31 -6.48
CA ALA A 27 -4.13 13.04 -5.39
C ALA A 27 -4.25 14.18 -4.36
N THR A 28 -3.28 15.09 -4.31
CA THR A 28 -3.13 16.20 -3.34
C THR A 28 -4.00 16.08 -2.07
N PRO A 29 -3.85 15.04 -1.24
CA PRO A 29 -4.80 14.78 -0.15
C PRO A 29 -4.62 15.83 0.95
N SER A 30 -5.70 16.41 1.44
CA SER A 30 -5.66 17.30 2.61
C SER A 30 -7.06 17.48 3.24
N PRO A 31 -7.37 16.77 4.34
CA PRO A 31 -6.66 15.65 4.94
C PRO A 31 -6.88 14.31 4.20
N LEU A 32 -8.01 14.15 3.49
CA LEU A 32 -8.35 13.00 2.66
C LEU A 32 -8.47 13.41 1.19
N LEU A 33 -8.80 12.47 0.28
CA LEU A 33 -8.82 12.75 -1.17
C LEU A 33 -9.81 13.83 -1.58
N PHE A 34 -10.98 13.87 -0.93
CA PHE A 34 -12.08 14.77 -1.30
C PHE A 34 -12.51 15.68 -0.14
N GLY A 35 -11.59 16.00 0.76
CA GLY A 35 -11.80 16.91 1.89
C GLY A 35 -11.64 16.24 3.25
N ASP A 36 -12.44 16.67 4.22
CA ASP A 36 -12.31 16.24 5.63
C ASP A 36 -13.07 14.95 5.96
N GLN A 37 -13.94 14.49 5.06
CA GLN A 37 -14.84 13.35 5.27
C GLN A 37 -14.33 12.14 4.51
N LEU A 38 -14.39 10.96 5.16
CA LEU A 38 -14.06 9.69 4.53
C LEU A 38 -15.01 9.40 3.37
N SER A 39 -14.45 9.10 2.20
CA SER A 39 -15.19 8.74 1.00
C SER A 39 -14.86 7.33 0.52
N ILE A 40 -15.66 6.81 -0.42
CA ILE A 40 -15.37 5.51 -1.04
C ILE A 40 -14.03 5.48 -1.78
N ALA A 41 -13.55 6.64 -2.24
CA ALA A 41 -12.26 6.75 -2.90
C ALA A 41 -11.09 6.50 -1.93
N ASP A 42 -11.27 6.82 -0.65
CA ASP A 42 -10.27 6.63 0.38
C ASP A 42 -10.16 5.16 0.82
N CYS A 43 -11.29 4.46 0.87
CA CYS A 43 -11.37 3.08 1.34
C CYS A 43 -10.47 2.11 0.55
N GLY A 44 -10.31 2.33 -0.76
CA GLY A 44 -9.43 1.53 -1.61
C GLY A 44 -7.94 1.67 -1.27
N PHE A 45 -7.52 2.83 -0.76
CA PHE A 45 -6.13 3.11 -0.45
C PHE A 45 -5.65 2.46 0.84
N VAL A 46 -6.53 2.29 1.83
CA VAL A 46 -6.21 1.58 3.08
C VAL A 46 -5.62 0.20 2.80
N ALA A 47 -6.30 -0.60 1.97
CA ALA A 47 -5.82 -1.93 1.59
C ALA A 47 -4.60 -1.86 0.66
N SER A 48 -4.56 -0.88 -0.25
CA SER A 48 -3.47 -0.72 -1.20
C SER A 48 -2.13 -0.44 -0.51
N PHE A 49 -2.10 0.44 0.49
CA PHE A 49 -0.88 0.73 1.25
C PHE A 49 -0.36 -0.49 2.02
N ALA A 50 -1.26 -1.26 2.64
CA ALA A 50 -0.90 -2.50 3.33
C ALA A 50 -0.26 -3.53 2.37
N LEU A 51 -0.84 -3.70 1.17
CA LEU A 51 -0.32 -4.62 0.16
C LEU A 51 1.04 -4.16 -0.36
N ILE A 52 1.23 -2.87 -0.64
CA ILE A 52 2.53 -2.31 -1.04
C ILE A 52 3.58 -2.62 0.03
N SER A 53 3.27 -2.39 1.29
CA SER A 53 4.19 -2.67 2.41
C SER A 53 4.65 -4.13 2.42
N ILE A 54 3.71 -5.07 2.36
CA ILE A 54 4.01 -6.52 2.45
C ILE A 54 4.66 -7.07 1.17
N PHE A 55 4.25 -6.60 -0.01
CA PHE A 55 4.83 -7.07 -1.26
C PHE A 55 6.24 -6.56 -1.50
N ARG A 56 6.61 -5.40 -0.95
CA ARG A 56 8.02 -4.95 -0.94
C ARG A 56 8.93 -5.99 -0.30
N GLU A 57 8.53 -6.54 0.84
CA GLU A 57 9.27 -7.59 1.54
C GLU A 57 9.25 -8.92 0.75
N ILE A 58 8.07 -9.39 0.36
CA ILE A 58 7.92 -10.70 -0.32
C ILE A 58 8.62 -10.75 -1.69
N LEU A 59 8.61 -9.64 -2.42
CA LEU A 59 9.19 -9.55 -3.76
C LEU A 59 10.61 -9.01 -3.78
N GLY A 60 11.12 -8.50 -2.64
CA GLY A 60 12.43 -7.86 -2.56
C GLY A 60 12.53 -6.59 -3.42
N ILE A 61 11.43 -5.84 -3.55
CA ILE A 61 11.36 -4.65 -4.39
C ILE A 61 11.47 -3.37 -3.57
N ASN A 62 12.20 -2.39 -4.08
CA ASN A 62 12.40 -1.10 -3.41
C ASN A 62 11.47 -0.02 -3.99
N VAL A 63 10.19 -0.09 -3.63
CA VAL A 63 9.17 0.91 -4.00
C VAL A 63 8.96 1.87 -2.83
N VAL A 64 9.14 3.17 -3.03
CA VAL A 64 9.06 4.18 -1.97
C VAL A 64 7.78 4.99 -2.11
N LEU A 65 7.04 5.16 -1.01
CA LEU A 65 5.91 6.07 -0.95
C LEU A 65 6.40 7.52 -0.75
N PRO A 66 5.98 8.48 -1.58
CA PRO A 66 6.24 9.90 -1.37
C PRO A 66 5.67 10.39 -0.03
N PRO A 67 6.28 11.43 0.59
CA PRO A 67 5.86 11.95 1.90
C PRO A 67 4.37 12.31 1.98
N THR A 68 3.78 12.82 0.90
CA THR A 68 2.35 13.15 0.82
C THR A 68 1.47 11.92 0.99
N LEU A 69 1.83 10.80 0.39
CA LEU A 69 1.10 9.54 0.51
C LEU A 69 1.34 8.86 1.86
N ILE A 70 2.53 9.00 2.45
CA ILE A 70 2.79 8.54 3.83
C ILE A 70 1.89 9.29 4.82
N LYS A 71 1.79 10.62 4.69
CA LYS A 71 0.90 11.42 5.53
C LYS A 71 -0.56 11.01 5.35
N TYR A 72 -0.97 10.77 4.10
CA TYR A 72 -2.32 10.32 3.78
C TYR A 72 -2.63 8.93 4.35
N GLU A 73 -1.73 7.95 4.25
CA GLU A 73 -1.86 6.64 4.91
C GLU A 73 -2.02 6.81 6.43
N ALA A 74 -1.19 7.64 7.07
CA ALA A 74 -1.30 7.89 8.50
C ALA A 74 -2.65 8.50 8.89
N THR A 75 -3.17 9.44 8.09
CA THR A 75 -4.52 10.01 8.28
C THR A 75 -5.61 8.96 8.14
N LEU A 76 -5.55 8.11 7.10
CA LEU A 76 -6.54 7.05 6.89
C LEU A 76 -6.54 6.03 8.03
N THR A 77 -5.36 5.55 8.42
CA THR A 77 -5.22 4.51 9.43
C THR A 77 -5.61 4.97 10.84
N ALA A 78 -5.59 6.28 11.10
CA ALA A 78 -6.05 6.88 12.34
C ALA A 78 -7.55 7.19 12.37
N HIS A 79 -8.25 7.17 11.23
CA HIS A 79 -9.68 7.48 11.16
C HIS A 79 -10.53 6.44 11.90
N GLU A 80 -11.48 6.89 12.74
CA GLU A 80 -12.25 6.01 13.64
C GLU A 80 -12.96 4.85 12.92
N SER A 81 -13.50 5.10 11.73
CA SER A 81 -14.18 4.10 10.91
C SER A 81 -13.24 3.09 10.25
N VAL A 82 -11.92 3.33 10.29
CA VAL A 82 -10.90 2.53 9.59
C VAL A 82 -10.03 1.75 10.58
N THR A 83 -9.62 2.35 11.70
CA THR A 83 -8.58 1.84 12.61
C THR A 83 -8.74 0.37 12.98
N LYS A 84 -9.94 -0.05 13.41
CA LYS A 84 -10.19 -1.42 13.89
C LYS A 84 -10.06 -2.44 12.76
N GLN A 85 -10.67 -2.16 11.61
CA GLN A 85 -10.66 -3.00 10.42
C GLN A 85 -9.25 -3.05 9.83
N ASN A 86 -8.57 -1.92 9.78
CA ASN A 86 -7.20 -1.82 9.31
C ASN A 86 -6.25 -2.69 10.15
N THR A 87 -6.34 -2.61 11.48
CA THR A 87 -5.53 -3.43 12.38
C THR A 87 -5.76 -4.93 12.15
N ALA A 88 -7.03 -5.35 12.01
CA ALA A 88 -7.38 -6.74 11.74
C ALA A 88 -6.84 -7.20 10.36
N TYR A 89 -6.92 -6.32 9.35
CA TYR A 89 -6.45 -6.60 8.01
C TYR A 89 -4.92 -6.75 7.96
N TYR A 90 -4.15 -5.81 8.52
CA TYR A 90 -2.69 -5.92 8.58
C TYR A 90 -2.26 -7.18 9.35
N LYS A 91 -2.95 -7.56 10.42
CA LYS A 91 -2.66 -8.81 11.14
C LYS A 91 -2.87 -10.04 10.26
N ALA A 92 -4.02 -10.12 9.59
CA ALA A 92 -4.34 -11.24 8.71
C ALA A 92 -3.37 -11.33 7.53
N LEU A 93 -3.06 -10.20 6.89
CA LEU A 93 -2.15 -10.13 5.75
C LEU A 93 -0.71 -10.50 6.14
N ASN A 94 -0.23 -10.04 7.29
CA ASN A 94 1.09 -10.43 7.82
C ASN A 94 1.17 -11.93 8.15
N ASN A 95 0.11 -12.51 8.73
CA ASN A 95 0.08 -13.95 9.00
C ASN A 95 0.13 -14.75 7.69
N TRP A 96 -0.69 -14.37 6.71
CA TRP A 96 -0.67 -14.97 5.39
C TRP A 96 0.70 -14.85 4.71
N ALA A 97 1.33 -13.67 4.77
CA ALA A 97 2.66 -13.43 4.20
C ALA A 97 3.73 -14.35 4.82
N LYS A 98 3.75 -14.45 6.16
CA LYS A 98 4.64 -15.35 6.89
C LYS A 98 4.44 -16.80 6.50
N ASP A 99 3.19 -17.24 6.35
CA ASP A 99 2.90 -18.62 5.98
C ASP A 99 3.31 -18.89 4.53
N LYS A 100 3.07 -17.96 3.61
CA LYS A 100 3.52 -18.09 2.21
C LYS A 100 5.03 -18.10 2.03
N LEU A 101 5.78 -17.40 2.88
CA LEU A 101 7.24 -17.38 2.83
C LEU A 101 7.89 -18.65 3.41
N LYS A 102 7.15 -19.46 4.19
CA LYS A 102 7.64 -20.75 4.73
C LYS A 102 7.69 -21.88 3.71
N GLY A 103 7.02 -21.73 2.55
CA GLY A 103 6.83 -22.78 1.55
C GLY A 103 5.50 -23.50 1.72
#